data_AF-A0A975G8G6-F1
#
_entry.id   AF-A0A975G8G6-F1
#
_cell.length_a   1.000
_cell.length_b   1.000
_cell.length_c   1.000
_cell.angle_alpha   90.00
_cell.angle_beta   90.00
_cell.angle_gamma   90.00
#
_symmetry.space_group_name_H-M   'P 1'
#
loop_
_entity.id
_entity.type
_entity.pdbx_description
1 polymer ?
#
loop_
_entity_poly.entity_id
_entity_poly.type
_entity_poly.pdbx_seq_one_letter_code
_entity_poly.pdbx_strand_id
1 'polypeptide(L)'
;MKWAIYLVLAVLVAGGWMYHLKPDSAIAPLQEKIAHAEASGESEELEKIDKWRADIKGKEDEKTFTGILLAFLSAGLVGVVVVMEVLPAVAHRFTHAVYDSAEEVEVDVMHDARSKVAQGDYHGAIEAFRTAAAADPMNRLPWVEIAKIQRENLDDPMGAIQTFRTALESQEWELNDAAYLLFRLAELYDEDAKDRMTAASILNQVMEQFPNTRHSANARHRLHEWGLI
;
A
#
# COMPACT_ATOMS: atom_id res chain seq x y z
N MET A 1 21.19 -7.48 -17.52
CA MET A 1 22.29 -6.50 -17.61
C MET A 1 22.90 -6.15 -16.25
N LYS A 2 22.11 -5.82 -15.22
CA LYS A 2 22.61 -5.43 -13.87
C LYS A 2 23.55 -6.47 -13.21
N TRP A 3 23.18 -7.75 -13.25
CA TRP A 3 24.00 -8.85 -12.74
C TRP A 3 25.37 -9.00 -13.41
N ALA A 4 25.47 -8.67 -14.70
CA ALA A 4 26.75 -8.69 -15.41
C ALA A 4 27.69 -7.60 -14.88
N ILE A 5 27.15 -6.44 -14.50
CA ILE A 5 27.93 -5.34 -13.92
C ILE A 5 28.46 -5.74 -12.54
N TYR A 6 27.62 -6.32 -11.67
CA TYR A 6 28.08 -6.81 -10.36
C TYR A 6 29.14 -7.89 -10.49
N LEU A 7 28.99 -8.81 -11.45
CA LEU A 7 29.98 -9.84 -11.70
C LEU A 7 31.32 -9.26 -12.17
N VAL A 8 31.30 -8.29 -13.08
CA VAL A 8 32.52 -7.59 -13.51
C VAL A 8 33.18 -6.85 -12.34
N LEU A 9 32.42 -6.10 -11.54
CA LEU A 9 32.95 -5.40 -10.37
C LEU A 9 33.53 -6.36 -9.33
N ALA A 10 32.86 -7.48 -9.07
CA ALA A 10 33.34 -8.51 -8.16
C ALA A 10 34.66 -9.13 -8.66
N VAL A 11 34.77 -9.42 -9.96
CA VAL A 11 36.00 -9.93 -10.57
C VAL A 11 37.13 -8.92 -10.48
N LEU A 12 36.86 -7.63 -10.71
CA LEU A 12 37.88 -6.58 -10.59
C LEU A 12 38.38 -6.42 -9.16
N VAL A 13 37.48 -6.40 -8.17
CA VAL A 13 37.85 -6.33 -6.75
C VAL A 13 38.62 -7.58 -6.32
N ALA A 14 38.17 -8.76 -6.72
CA ALA A 14 38.87 -10.01 -6.42
C ALA A 14 40.26 -10.07 -7.07
N GLY A 15 40.37 -9.64 -8.34
CA GLY A 15 41.66 -9.52 -9.02
C GLY A 15 42.60 -8.52 -8.35
N GLY A 16 42.05 -7.40 -7.86
CA GLY A 16 42.78 -6.40 -7.08
C GLY A 16 43.34 -6.98 -5.78
N TRP A 17 42.55 -7.73 -5.02
CA TRP A 17 43.02 -8.45 -3.84
C TRP A 17 44.07 -9.51 -4.16
N MET A 18 43.89 -10.30 -5.22
CA MET A 18 44.88 -11.28 -5.66
C MET A 18 46.22 -10.62 -6.01
N TYR A 19 46.19 -9.44 -6.64
CA TYR A 19 47.39 -8.67 -6.94
C TYR A 19 48.03 -8.10 -5.67
N HIS A 20 47.23 -7.48 -4.78
CA HIS A 20 47.70 -6.87 -3.54
C HIS A 20 48.33 -7.89 -2.56
N LEU A 21 47.81 -9.11 -2.51
CA LEU A 21 48.33 -10.18 -1.66
C LEU A 21 49.67 -10.75 -2.15
N LYS A 22 50.10 -10.47 -3.39
CA LYS A 22 51.40 -10.92 -3.86
C LYS A 22 52.54 -10.24 -3.07
N PRO A 23 53.60 -10.98 -2.73
CA PRO A 23 54.80 -10.37 -2.17
C PRO A 23 55.40 -9.40 -3.18
N ASP A 24 55.83 -8.23 -2.72
CA ASP A 24 56.46 -7.25 -3.60
C ASP A 24 57.91 -7.69 -3.87
N SER A 25 58.15 -8.25 -5.06
CA SER A 25 59.41 -8.90 -5.44
C SER A 25 60.61 -7.94 -5.44
N ALA A 26 60.36 -6.63 -5.35
CA ALA A 26 61.38 -5.59 -5.26
C ALA A 26 61.84 -5.28 -3.82
N ILE A 27 61.08 -5.67 -2.78
CA ILE A 27 61.43 -5.38 -1.38
C ILE A 27 62.52 -6.33 -0.87
N ALA A 28 62.36 -7.64 -1.10
CA ALA A 28 63.33 -8.66 -0.68
C ALA A 28 64.79 -8.38 -1.11
N PRO A 29 65.09 -8.05 -2.38
CA PRO A 29 66.45 -7.74 -2.79
C PRO A 29 66.98 -6.41 -2.22
N LEU A 30 66.11 -5.45 -1.85
CA LEU A 30 66.53 -4.23 -1.16
C LEU A 30 66.87 -4.52 0.31
N GLN A 31 66.10 -5.38 0.97
CA GLN A 31 66.40 -5.86 2.31
C GLN A 31 67.73 -6.63 2.37
N GLU A 32 68.00 -7.47 1.37
CA GLU A 32 69.27 -8.20 1.25
C GLU A 32 70.46 -7.25 1.04
N LYS A 33 70.30 -6.21 0.20
CA LYS A 33 71.32 -5.17 0.00
C LYS A 33 71.62 -4.39 1.28
N ILE A 34 70.60 -4.03 2.06
CA ILE A 34 70.79 -3.37 3.35
C ILE A 34 71.57 -4.28 4.30
N ALA A 35 71.18 -5.56 4.41
CA ALA A 35 71.86 -6.51 5.28
C ALA A 35 73.33 -6.74 4.87
N HIS A 36 73.62 -6.78 3.57
CA HIS A 36 74.99 -6.88 3.05
C HIS A 36 75.82 -5.64 3.38
N ALA A 37 75.29 -4.44 3.12
CA ALA A 37 75.97 -3.17 3.38
C ALA A 37 76.28 -2.96 4.87
N GLU A 38 75.37 -3.39 5.76
CA GLU A 38 75.58 -3.36 7.21
C GLU A 38 76.66 -4.36 7.65
N ALA A 39 76.81 -5.49 6.96
CA ALA A 39 77.80 -6.53 7.26
C ALA A 39 79.18 -6.26 6.65
N SER A 40 79.25 -5.64 5.46
CA SER A 40 80.51 -5.32 4.75
C SER A 40 81.25 -4.16 5.39
N GLY A 41 80.52 -3.19 5.97
CA GLY A 41 81.09 -2.00 6.61
C GLY A 41 81.73 -1.00 5.62
N GLU A 42 81.46 -1.14 4.32
CA GLU A 42 81.99 -0.26 3.29
C GLU A 42 81.28 1.12 3.32
N SER A 43 82.05 2.21 3.41
CA SER A 43 81.52 3.57 3.56
C SER A 43 80.56 3.98 2.44
N GLU A 44 80.82 3.55 1.21
CA GLU A 44 79.97 3.86 0.05
C GLU A 44 78.63 3.11 0.04
N GLU A 45 78.54 1.93 0.65
CA GLU A 45 77.28 1.19 0.76
C GLU A 45 76.44 1.70 1.94
N LEU A 46 77.09 2.09 3.04
CA LEU A 46 76.44 2.68 4.21
C LEU A 46 75.69 3.99 3.86
N GLU A 47 76.23 4.83 2.98
CA GLU A 47 75.55 6.04 2.49
C GLU A 47 74.27 5.75 1.69
N LYS A 48 74.12 4.54 1.13
CA LYS A 48 72.96 4.15 0.30
C LYS A 48 71.83 3.51 1.10
N ILE A 49 72.08 3.10 2.35
CA ILE A 49 71.10 2.42 3.21
C ILE A 49 69.86 3.28 3.43
N ASP A 50 70.03 4.58 3.72
CA ASP A 50 68.90 5.48 3.98
C ASP A 50 67.99 5.60 2.75
N LYS A 51 68.59 5.61 1.55
CA LYS A 51 67.84 5.59 0.30
C LYS A 51 67.06 4.29 0.12
N TRP A 52 67.69 3.13 0.34
CA TRP A 52 67.00 1.84 0.22
C TRP A 52 65.89 1.68 1.27
N ARG A 53 66.09 2.17 2.50
CA ARG A 53 65.04 2.20 3.54
C ARG A 53 63.87 3.11 3.14
N ALA A 54 64.16 4.28 2.57
CA ALA A 54 63.12 5.17 2.04
C ALA A 54 62.35 4.52 0.88
N ASP A 55 63.04 3.82 -0.04
CA ASP A 55 62.41 3.10 -1.15
C ASP A 55 61.52 1.94 -0.66
N ILE A 56 61.96 1.18 0.36
CA ILE A 56 61.14 0.13 1.00
C ILE A 56 59.91 0.76 1.65
N LYS A 57 60.09 1.82 2.45
CA LYS A 57 58.98 2.49 3.13
C LYS A 57 57.95 3.04 2.15
N GLY A 58 58.39 3.67 1.05
CA GLY A 58 57.50 4.17 0.02
C GLY A 58 56.64 3.06 -0.62
N LYS A 59 57.22 1.88 -0.86
CA LYS A 59 56.49 0.70 -1.35
C LYS A 59 55.51 0.13 -0.34
N GLU A 60 55.87 0.11 0.94
CA GLU A 60 54.98 -0.31 2.03
C GLU A 60 53.80 0.65 2.20
N ASP A 61 54.05 1.97 2.10
CA ASP A 61 53.02 3.00 2.15
C ASP A 61 52.06 2.89 0.95
N GLU A 62 52.58 2.70 -0.26
CA GLU A 62 51.78 2.45 -1.48
C GLU A 62 50.92 1.19 -1.32
N LYS A 63 51.50 0.10 -0.82
CA LYS A 63 50.77 -1.14 -0.56
C LYS A 63 49.65 -0.90 0.45
N THR A 64 49.94 -0.21 1.56
CA THR A 64 48.97 0.11 2.60
C THR A 64 47.80 0.94 2.05
N PHE A 65 48.10 1.99 1.28
CA PHE A 65 47.09 2.82 0.64
C PHE A 65 46.20 2.02 -0.32
N THR A 66 46.81 1.17 -1.14
CA THR A 66 46.07 0.31 -2.08
C THR A 66 45.17 -0.68 -1.35
N GLY A 67 45.63 -1.24 -0.23
CA GLY A 67 44.83 -2.13 0.62
C GLY A 67 43.60 -1.44 1.22
N ILE A 68 43.77 -0.20 1.71
CA ILE A 68 42.66 0.62 2.22
C ILE A 68 41.65 0.89 1.10
N LEU A 69 42.11 1.28 -0.09
CA LEU A 69 41.23 1.53 -1.24
C LEU A 69 40.43 0.28 -1.64
N LEU A 70 41.08 -0.88 -1.70
CA LEU A 70 40.41 -2.15 -1.99
C LEU A 70 39.38 -2.52 -0.94
N ALA A 71 39.64 -2.25 0.33
CA ALA A 71 38.67 -2.46 1.41
C ALA A 71 37.42 -1.58 1.22
N PHE A 72 37.59 -0.30 0.89
CA PHE A 72 36.46 0.60 0.60
C PHE A 72 35.66 0.15 -0.64
N LEU A 73 36.34 -0.26 -1.71
CA LEU A 73 35.67 -0.77 -2.92
C LEU A 73 34.88 -2.05 -2.63
N SER A 74 35.45 -2.94 -1.81
CA SER A 74 34.79 -4.19 -1.39
C SER A 74 33.55 -3.89 -0.55
N ALA A 75 33.68 -3.03 0.47
CA ALA A 75 32.57 -2.64 1.33
C ALA A 75 31.47 -1.89 0.56
N GLY A 76 31.85 -1.01 -0.38
CA GLY A 76 30.91 -0.30 -1.25
C GLY A 76 30.12 -1.25 -2.15
N LEU A 77 30.79 -2.21 -2.79
CA LEU A 77 30.12 -3.21 -3.63
C LEU A 77 29.12 -4.05 -2.82
N VAL A 78 29.53 -4.55 -1.65
CA VAL A 78 28.66 -5.31 -0.76
C VAL A 78 27.47 -4.45 -0.30
N GLY A 79 27.74 -3.20 0.11
CA GLY A 79 26.70 -2.27 0.55
C GLY A 79 25.66 -2.00 -0.54
N VAL A 80 26.08 -1.77 -1.78
CA VAL A 80 25.16 -1.57 -2.92
C VAL A 80 24.30 -2.81 -3.16
N VAL A 81 24.88 -4.01 -3.15
CA VAL A 81 24.11 -5.25 -3.34
C VAL A 81 23.12 -5.45 -2.19
N VAL A 82 23.53 -5.21 -0.94
CA VAL A 82 22.64 -5.33 0.22
C VAL A 82 21.46 -4.36 0.11
N VAL A 83 21.72 -3.08 -0.18
CA VAL A 83 20.68 -2.05 -0.23
C VAL A 83 19.75 -2.23 -1.44
N MET A 84 20.29 -2.59 -2.61
CA MET A 84 19.50 -2.67 -3.84
C MET A 84 18.81 -4.03 -4.05
N GLU A 85 19.36 -5.12 -3.52
CA GLU A 85 18.86 -6.47 -3.82
C GLU A 85 18.33 -7.17 -2.56
N VAL A 86 19.10 -7.16 -1.47
CA VAL A 86 18.73 -7.89 -0.25
C VAL A 86 17.62 -7.17 0.51
N LEU A 87 17.76 -5.87 0.73
CA LEU A 87 16.83 -5.08 1.54
C LEU A 87 15.42 -5.04 0.91
N PRO A 88 15.25 -4.84 -0.42
CA PRO A 88 13.94 -4.91 -1.05
C PRO A 88 13.35 -6.32 -1.04
N ALA A 89 14.16 -7.36 -1.24
CA ALA A 89 13.69 -8.74 -1.19
C ALA A 89 13.18 -9.12 0.22
N VAL A 90 13.87 -8.67 1.27
CA VAL A 90 13.44 -8.84 2.66
C VAL A 90 12.18 -8.03 2.94
N ALA A 91 12.17 -6.74 2.55
CA ALA A 91 11.00 -5.89 2.71
C ALA A 91 9.76 -6.48 2.04
N HIS A 92 9.87 -6.95 0.80
CA HIS A 92 8.78 -7.58 0.08
C HIS A 92 8.24 -8.83 0.78
N ARG A 93 9.11 -9.67 1.36
CA ARG A 93 8.70 -10.85 2.14
C ARG A 93 7.99 -10.48 3.43
N PHE A 94 8.46 -9.45 4.13
CA PHE A 94 7.78 -8.94 5.32
C PHE A 94 6.45 -8.28 4.98
N THR A 95 6.40 -7.49 3.90
CA THR A 95 5.17 -6.87 3.41
C THR A 95 4.15 -7.94 3.04
N HIS A 96 4.50 -8.98 2.28
CA HIS A 96 3.54 -10.06 1.97
C HIS A 96 3.10 -10.84 3.21
N ALA A 97 4.01 -11.16 4.12
CA ALA A 97 3.63 -11.87 5.36
C ALA A 97 2.64 -11.06 6.23
N VAL A 98 2.74 -9.72 6.21
CA VAL A 98 1.92 -8.81 7.02
C VAL A 98 0.66 -8.33 6.29
N TYR A 99 0.71 -8.15 4.96
CA TYR A 99 -0.40 -7.64 4.15
C TYR A 99 -1.24 -8.74 3.49
N ASP A 100 -0.68 -9.87 3.00
CA ASP A 100 -1.50 -10.97 2.46
C ASP A 100 -2.30 -11.67 3.57
N SER A 101 -1.87 -11.57 4.83
CA SER A 101 -2.65 -12.04 5.98
C SER A 101 -3.75 -11.07 6.42
N ALA A 102 -3.79 -9.85 5.86
CA ALA A 102 -4.76 -8.80 6.17
C ALA A 102 -5.66 -8.42 4.98
N GLU A 103 -5.42 -8.94 3.78
CA GLU A 103 -6.38 -8.93 2.68
C GLU A 103 -7.39 -10.07 2.92
N GLU A 104 -8.20 -9.93 3.98
CA GLU A 104 -9.54 -10.51 3.92
C GLU A 104 -10.15 -9.91 2.66
N VAL A 105 -10.38 -10.73 1.63
CA VAL A 105 -11.26 -10.32 0.53
C VAL A 105 -12.54 -9.91 1.22
N GLU A 106 -12.79 -8.61 1.32
CA GLU A 106 -14.01 -8.07 1.90
C GLU A 106 -15.13 -8.73 1.12
N VAL A 107 -15.77 -9.72 1.74
CA VAL A 107 -16.75 -10.56 1.06
C VAL A 107 -17.86 -9.60 0.71
N ASP A 108 -18.01 -9.27 -0.57
CA ASP A 108 -19.12 -8.45 -1.06
C ASP A 108 -20.41 -9.17 -0.66
N VAL A 109 -20.99 -8.76 0.47
CA VAL A 109 -22.15 -9.40 1.08
C VAL A 109 -23.36 -9.36 0.14
N MET A 110 -23.34 -8.50 -0.87
CA MET A 110 -24.38 -8.37 -1.90
C MET A 110 -24.08 -9.14 -3.19
N HIS A 111 -22.96 -9.87 -3.30
CA HIS A 111 -22.57 -10.56 -4.53
C HIS A 111 -23.67 -11.52 -5.04
N ASP A 112 -24.18 -12.38 -4.16
CA ASP A 112 -25.25 -13.33 -4.49
C ASP A 112 -26.54 -12.61 -4.93
N ALA A 113 -26.91 -11.54 -4.22
CA ALA A 113 -28.10 -10.76 -4.55
C ALA A 113 -27.98 -10.09 -5.94
N ARG A 114 -26.83 -9.46 -6.23
CA ARG A 114 -26.54 -8.85 -7.54
C ARG A 114 -26.55 -9.88 -8.67
N SER A 115 -26.02 -11.08 -8.42
CA SER A 115 -26.06 -12.19 -9.38
C SER A 115 -27.50 -12.58 -9.71
N LYS A 116 -28.38 -12.68 -8.71
CA LYS A 116 -29.80 -12.98 -8.93
C LYS A 116 -30.54 -11.85 -9.66
N VAL A 117 -30.24 -10.58 -9.38
CA VAL A 117 -30.75 -9.44 -10.15
C VAL A 117 -30.37 -9.57 -11.63
N ALA A 118 -29.11 -9.88 -11.92
CA ALA A 118 -28.63 -10.06 -13.29
C ALA A 118 -29.30 -11.24 -14.02
N GLN A 119 -29.75 -12.26 -13.28
CA GLN A 119 -30.50 -13.40 -13.81
C GLN A 119 -32.00 -13.11 -13.98
N GLY A 120 -32.49 -11.96 -13.49
CA GLY A 120 -33.92 -11.63 -13.44
C GLY A 120 -34.69 -12.36 -12.34
N ASP A 121 -34.00 -13.07 -11.44
CA ASP A 121 -34.60 -13.68 -10.26
C ASP A 121 -34.79 -12.62 -9.16
N TYR A 122 -35.78 -11.76 -9.35
CA TYR A 122 -36.04 -10.63 -8.45
C TYR A 122 -36.49 -11.07 -7.06
N HIS A 123 -37.29 -12.13 -6.95
CA HIS A 123 -37.70 -12.65 -5.64
C HIS A 123 -36.52 -13.27 -4.89
N GLY A 124 -35.69 -14.08 -5.57
CA GLY A 124 -34.48 -14.62 -4.96
C GLY A 124 -33.46 -13.52 -4.61
N ALA A 125 -33.36 -12.48 -5.44
CA ALA A 125 -32.50 -11.33 -5.16
C ALA A 125 -32.93 -10.59 -3.88
N ILE A 126 -34.24 -10.40 -3.65
CA ILE A 126 -34.75 -9.78 -2.42
C ILE A 126 -34.36 -10.59 -1.18
N GLU A 127 -34.50 -11.93 -1.21
CA GLU A 127 -34.08 -12.77 -0.07
C GLU A 127 -32.57 -12.72 0.16
N ALA A 128 -31.78 -12.69 -0.91
CA ALA A 128 -30.33 -12.53 -0.82
C ALA A 128 -29.93 -11.16 -0.26
N PHE A 129 -30.62 -10.07 -0.66
CA PHE A 129 -30.39 -8.74 -0.07
C PHE A 129 -30.81 -8.68 1.40
N ARG A 130 -31.87 -9.37 1.83
CA ARG A 130 -32.21 -9.47 3.26
C ARG A 130 -31.11 -10.17 4.05
N THR A 131 -30.50 -11.20 3.46
CA THR A 131 -29.36 -11.90 4.06
C THR A 131 -28.15 -10.97 4.17
N ALA A 132 -27.88 -10.17 3.13
CA ALA A 132 -26.83 -9.15 3.14
C ALA A 132 -27.08 -8.08 4.22
N ALA A 133 -28.33 -7.61 4.37
CA ALA A 133 -28.71 -6.67 5.41
C ALA A 133 -28.53 -7.24 6.82
N ALA A 134 -28.76 -8.54 7.01
CA ALA A 134 -28.53 -9.18 8.31
C ALA A 134 -27.02 -9.36 8.60
N ALA A 135 -26.21 -9.58 7.57
CA ALA A 135 -24.76 -9.73 7.69
C ALA A 135 -24.03 -8.41 7.95
N ASP A 136 -24.54 -7.32 7.38
CA ASP A 136 -24.03 -5.96 7.58
C ASP A 136 -25.20 -5.00 7.87
N PRO A 137 -25.66 -4.95 9.15
CA PRO A 137 -26.87 -4.21 9.52
C PRO A 137 -26.82 -2.73 9.14
N MET A 138 -25.67 -2.07 9.30
CA MET A 138 -25.53 -0.63 9.06
C MET A 138 -25.40 -0.26 7.59
N ASN A 139 -25.36 -1.24 6.69
CA ASN A 139 -25.35 -0.99 5.27
C ASN A 139 -26.79 -0.80 4.76
N ARG A 140 -27.11 0.43 4.36
CA ARG A 140 -28.43 0.75 3.81
C ARG A 140 -28.66 0.17 2.40
N LEU A 141 -27.60 -0.17 1.65
CA LEU A 141 -27.70 -0.51 0.23
C LEU A 141 -28.62 -1.70 -0.05
N PRO A 142 -28.59 -2.81 0.71
CA PRO A 142 -29.53 -3.91 0.50
C PRO A 142 -31.00 -3.48 0.58
N TRP A 143 -31.36 -2.61 1.53
CA TRP A 143 -32.73 -2.09 1.65
C TRP A 143 -33.13 -1.22 0.46
N VAL A 144 -32.20 -0.40 -0.03
CA VAL A 144 -32.40 0.44 -1.23
C VAL A 144 -32.61 -0.42 -2.48
N GLU A 145 -31.80 -1.46 -2.66
CA GLU A 145 -31.92 -2.37 -3.80
C GLU A 145 -33.21 -3.20 -3.73
N ILE A 146 -33.63 -3.68 -2.55
CA ILE A 146 -34.93 -4.35 -2.39
C ILE A 146 -36.07 -3.43 -2.81
N ALA A 147 -36.11 -2.20 -2.29
CA ALA A 147 -37.16 -1.24 -2.62
C ALA A 147 -37.16 -0.87 -4.11
N LYS A 148 -35.98 -0.76 -4.72
CA LYS A 148 -35.83 -0.54 -6.16
C LYS A 148 -36.40 -1.70 -6.98
N ILE A 149 -36.03 -2.93 -6.64
CA ILE A 149 -36.54 -4.14 -7.32
C ILE A 149 -38.06 -4.21 -7.21
N GLN A 150 -38.61 -3.99 -6.02
CA GLN A 150 -40.05 -3.99 -5.80
C GLN A 150 -40.74 -2.95 -6.67
N ARG A 151 -40.23 -1.71 -6.70
CA ARG A 151 -40.80 -0.62 -7.50
C ARG A 151 -40.66 -0.81 -9.01
N GLU A 152 -39.45 -1.11 -9.48
CA GLU A 152 -39.10 -1.02 -10.91
C GLU A 152 -39.22 -2.36 -11.65
N ASN A 153 -39.10 -3.50 -10.95
CA ASN A 153 -39.08 -4.82 -11.58
C ASN A 153 -40.31 -5.66 -11.26
N LEU A 154 -40.95 -5.42 -10.11
CA LEU A 154 -42.13 -6.18 -9.66
C LEU A 154 -43.44 -5.37 -9.69
N ASP A 155 -43.37 -4.09 -10.09
CA ASP A 155 -44.50 -3.16 -10.07
C ASP A 155 -45.22 -3.10 -8.70
N ASP A 156 -44.47 -3.25 -7.60
CA ASP A 156 -44.93 -3.28 -6.21
C ASP A 156 -44.37 -2.09 -5.39
N PRO A 157 -44.85 -0.86 -5.64
CA PRO A 157 -44.40 0.31 -4.88
C PRO A 157 -44.84 0.28 -3.40
N MET A 158 -45.94 -0.42 -3.07
CA MET A 158 -46.37 -0.57 -1.67
C MET A 158 -45.43 -1.49 -0.89
N GLY A 159 -44.92 -2.55 -1.52
CA GLY A 159 -43.83 -3.35 -0.99
C GLY A 159 -42.56 -2.54 -0.75
N ALA A 160 -42.20 -1.65 -1.68
CA ALA A 160 -41.05 -0.75 -1.52
C ALA A 160 -41.21 0.21 -0.32
N ILE A 161 -42.39 0.78 -0.14
CA ILE A 161 -42.74 1.59 1.04
C ILE A 161 -42.56 0.77 2.32
N GLN A 162 -43.11 -0.44 2.36
CA GLN A 162 -43.00 -1.30 3.53
C GLN A 162 -41.55 -1.69 3.83
N THR A 163 -40.74 -1.94 2.80
CA THR A 163 -39.30 -2.21 2.94
C THR A 163 -38.57 -1.06 3.63
N PHE A 164 -38.77 0.19 3.18
CA PHE A 164 -38.12 1.33 3.84
C PHE A 164 -38.63 1.57 5.25
N ARG A 165 -39.92 1.37 5.51
CA ARG A 165 -40.47 1.44 6.88
C ARG A 165 -39.85 0.39 7.79
N THR A 166 -39.76 -0.85 7.33
CA THR A 166 -39.13 -1.94 8.08
C THR A 166 -37.65 -1.64 8.33
N ALA A 167 -36.91 -1.13 7.34
CA ALA A 167 -35.52 -0.72 7.53
C ALA A 167 -35.39 0.34 8.64
N LEU A 168 -36.20 1.40 8.57
CA LEU A 168 -36.21 2.50 9.55
C LEU A 168 -36.63 2.06 10.95
N GLU A 169 -37.52 1.08 11.06
CA GLU A 169 -38.00 0.53 12.34
C GLU A 169 -37.07 -0.54 12.92
N SER A 170 -36.21 -1.15 12.10
CA SER A 170 -35.38 -2.30 12.51
C SER A 170 -34.18 -1.95 13.38
N GLN A 171 -33.66 -0.73 13.27
CA GLN A 171 -32.44 -0.30 13.97
C GLN A 171 -32.27 1.22 13.97
N GLU A 172 -31.37 1.72 14.81
CA GLU A 172 -30.90 3.10 14.76
C GLU A 172 -29.88 3.28 13.63
N TRP A 173 -30.21 4.15 12.67
CA TRP A 173 -29.37 4.44 11.52
C TRP A 173 -28.43 5.61 11.79
N GLU A 174 -27.27 5.58 11.13
CA GLU A 174 -26.42 6.75 11.02
C GLU A 174 -27.21 7.93 10.44
N LEU A 175 -26.90 9.14 10.92
CA LEU A 175 -27.69 10.34 10.67
C LEU A 175 -27.98 10.59 9.17
N ASN A 176 -26.97 10.41 8.31
CA ASN A 176 -27.13 10.60 6.87
C ASN A 176 -27.97 9.49 6.21
N ASP A 177 -27.91 8.27 6.75
CA ASP A 177 -28.58 7.11 6.21
C ASP A 177 -30.06 7.09 6.62
N ALA A 178 -30.36 7.47 7.86
CA ALA A 178 -31.72 7.75 8.31
C ALA A 178 -32.39 8.81 7.42
N ALA A 179 -31.71 9.94 7.22
CA ALA A 179 -32.21 11.03 6.39
C ALA A 179 -32.39 10.61 4.92
N TYR A 180 -31.48 9.79 4.40
CA TYR A 180 -31.60 9.21 3.06
C TYR A 180 -32.83 8.31 2.94
N LEU A 181 -33.00 7.35 3.85
CA LEU A 181 -34.10 6.38 3.83
C LEU A 181 -35.47 7.08 3.96
N LEU A 182 -35.59 8.05 4.87
CA LEU A 182 -36.81 8.86 5.01
C LEU A 182 -37.09 9.70 3.77
N PHE A 183 -36.07 10.28 3.14
CA PHE A 183 -36.27 11.03 1.90
C PHE A 183 -36.77 10.12 0.76
N ARG A 184 -36.18 8.93 0.60
CA ARG A 184 -36.65 7.93 -0.38
C ARG A 184 -38.08 7.45 -0.08
N LEU A 185 -38.42 7.28 1.20
CA LEU A 185 -39.77 6.93 1.61
C LEU A 185 -40.77 8.03 1.24
N ALA A 186 -40.42 9.32 1.45
CA ALA A 186 -41.26 10.44 1.05
C ALA A 186 -41.48 10.49 -0.47
N GLU A 187 -40.45 10.20 -1.28
CA GLU A 187 -40.57 10.10 -2.73
C GLU A 187 -41.58 9.03 -3.14
N LEU A 188 -41.53 7.83 -2.54
CA LEU A 188 -42.50 6.77 -2.84
C LEU A 188 -43.94 7.17 -2.47
N TYR A 189 -44.12 7.91 -1.36
CA TYR A 189 -45.45 8.39 -0.98
C TYR A 189 -46.01 9.42 -1.97
N ASP A 190 -45.21 10.40 -2.42
CA ASP A 190 -45.67 11.40 -3.41
C ASP A 190 -45.87 10.78 -4.80
N GLU A 191 -44.90 10.01 -5.26
CA GLU A 191 -44.84 9.52 -6.64
C GLU A 191 -45.72 8.30 -6.86
N ASP A 192 -45.70 7.31 -5.97
CA ASP A 192 -46.35 6.02 -6.20
C ASP A 192 -47.67 5.90 -5.43
N ALA A 193 -47.69 6.27 -4.14
CA ALA A 193 -48.93 6.25 -3.34
C ALA A 193 -49.86 7.45 -3.61
N LYS A 194 -49.37 8.47 -4.33
CA LYS A 194 -50.08 9.75 -4.56
C LYS A 194 -50.54 10.44 -3.28
N ASP A 195 -49.85 10.19 -2.18
CA ASP A 195 -50.09 10.76 -0.86
C ASP A 195 -49.04 11.83 -0.54
N ARG A 196 -49.22 12.99 -1.18
CA ARG A 196 -48.33 14.14 -0.98
C ARG A 196 -48.35 14.65 0.47
N MET A 197 -49.45 14.46 1.19
CA MET A 197 -49.55 14.94 2.57
C MET A 197 -48.64 14.13 3.48
N THR A 198 -48.68 12.80 3.38
CA THR A 198 -47.73 11.93 4.09
C THR A 198 -46.30 12.22 3.66
N ALA A 199 -46.04 12.38 2.36
CA ALA A 199 -44.71 12.75 1.87
C ALA A 199 -44.20 14.06 2.49
N ALA A 200 -45.03 15.11 2.52
CA ALA A 200 -44.68 16.39 3.12
C ALA A 200 -44.42 16.29 4.63
N SER A 201 -45.20 15.47 5.35
CA SER A 201 -44.94 15.19 6.76
C SER A 201 -43.56 14.57 6.98
N ILE A 202 -43.17 13.60 6.13
CA ILE A 202 -41.86 12.95 6.22
C ILE A 202 -40.74 13.93 5.85
N LEU A 203 -40.92 14.78 4.84
CA LEU A 203 -39.93 15.80 4.48
C LEU A 203 -39.72 16.84 5.60
N ASN A 204 -40.79 17.26 6.28
CA ASN A 204 -40.67 18.10 7.48
C ASN A 204 -39.89 17.39 8.58
N GLN A 205 -40.17 16.10 8.82
CA GLN A 205 -39.40 15.30 9.77
C GLN A 205 -37.90 15.26 9.40
N VAL A 206 -37.56 15.11 8.12
CA VAL A 206 -36.17 15.14 7.66
C VAL A 206 -35.49 16.48 7.96
N MET A 207 -36.20 17.59 7.76
CA MET A 207 -35.68 18.92 8.09
C MET A 207 -35.48 19.14 9.59
N GLU A 208 -36.41 18.68 10.41
CA GLU A 208 -36.38 18.84 11.87
C GLU A 208 -35.32 17.96 12.53
N GLN A 209 -35.25 16.69 12.15
CA GLN A 209 -34.37 15.71 12.79
C GLN A 209 -32.95 15.76 12.23
N PHE A 210 -32.77 16.16 10.97
CA PHE A 210 -31.47 16.12 10.29
C PHE A 210 -31.10 17.46 9.62
N PRO A 211 -31.16 18.60 10.34
CA PRO A 211 -31.13 19.94 9.75
C PRO A 211 -29.86 20.25 8.96
N ASN A 212 -28.74 19.61 9.30
CA ASN A 212 -27.42 19.86 8.69
C ASN A 212 -27.06 18.86 7.57
N THR A 213 -28.02 18.05 7.10
CA THR A 213 -27.78 17.11 5.99
C THR A 213 -28.14 17.72 4.64
N ARG A 214 -27.51 17.21 3.57
CA ARG A 214 -27.97 17.50 2.20
C ARG A 214 -29.44 17.10 1.96
N HIS A 215 -29.91 16.08 2.67
CA HIS A 215 -31.28 15.57 2.56
C HIS A 215 -32.30 16.55 3.14
N SER A 216 -31.96 17.25 4.22
CA SER A 216 -32.76 18.38 4.74
C SER A 216 -32.84 19.54 3.74
N ALA A 217 -31.72 19.91 3.10
CA ALA A 217 -31.74 20.94 2.05
C ALA A 217 -32.63 20.52 0.86
N ASN A 218 -32.54 19.26 0.43
CA ASN A 218 -33.40 18.71 -0.63
C ASN A 218 -34.88 18.66 -0.22
N ALA A 219 -35.16 18.29 1.04
CA ALA A 219 -36.51 18.27 1.59
C ALA A 219 -37.13 19.67 1.59
N ARG A 220 -36.37 20.67 2.04
CA ARG A 220 -36.78 22.09 1.98
C ARG A 220 -37.08 22.54 0.55
N HIS A 221 -36.19 22.21 -0.38
CA HIS A 221 -36.40 22.54 -1.79
C HIS A 221 -37.69 21.93 -2.31
N ARG A 222 -37.92 20.64 -2.07
CA ARG A 222 -39.11 19.92 -2.55
C ARG A 222 -40.40 20.47 -1.92
N LEU A 223 -40.41 20.77 -0.62
CA LEU A 223 -41.56 21.38 0.05
C LEU A 223 -41.89 22.78 -0.52
N HIS A 224 -40.87 23.58 -0.84
CA HIS A 224 -41.04 24.87 -1.50
C HIS A 224 -41.59 24.71 -2.92
N GLU A 225 -41.10 23.74 -3.71
CA GLU A 225 -41.66 23.42 -5.03
C GLU A 225 -43.14 23.02 -4.96
N TRP A 226 -43.56 22.40 -3.87
CA TRP A 226 -44.96 22.06 -3.60
C TRP A 226 -45.80 23.23 -3.04
N GLY A 227 -45.18 24.37 -2.74
CA GLY A 227 -45.84 25.55 -2.16
C GLY A 227 -46.30 25.35 -0.71
N LEU A 228 -45.63 24.47 0.03
CA LEU A 228 -45.99 24.13 1.42
C LEU A 228 -45.20 24.91 2.48
N ILE A 229 -44.10 25.59 2.08
CA ILE A 229 -43.28 26.47 2.92
C ILE A 229 -42.74 27.66 2.13
#